data_AF-A0AA95H9B8-F1
#
_entry.id   AF-A0AA95H9B8-F1
#
_cell.length_a   1.000
_cell.length_b   1.000
_cell.length_c   1.000
_cell.angle_alpha   90.00
_cell.angle_beta   90.00
_cell.angle_gamma   90.00
#
_symmetry.space_group_name_H-M   'P 1'
#
loop_
_entity.id
_entity.type
_entity.pdbx_description
1 polymer ?
#
loop_
_entity_poly.entity_id
_entity_poly.type
_entity_poly.pdbx_seq_one_letter_code
_entity_poly.pdbx_strand_id
1 'polypeptide(L)'
;MNRIFNAIHALLFSLIASISLASQAAPLPWKGQYSHFSDQEPLSEVLKALASEHSTPIVISPKIKEVVSLHYKEIEPTVLLKELAKNYGLIWYYDKQSLYIYKKDEVQNGSVSMRKMSPADFTAALQRLEVLDDQFQWQASEVDNIVYFTGPERFVSAVLDMAKVMDTQQLDRQQIYRWVDKKGVVNFSSDKPLSTKNPNVDIQAKDQFPGFTVVDVVKDNDKK
;
A
#
# COMPACT_ATOMS: atom_id res chain seq x y z
N MET A 1 -14.07 59.66 22.27
CA MET A 1 -15.40 59.21 21.81
C MET A 1 -15.19 58.39 20.54
N ASN A 2 -15.12 57.05 20.64
CA ASN A 2 -16.24 56.10 20.39
C ASN A 2 -16.63 56.11 18.89
N ARG A 3 -16.59 55.04 18.07
CA ARG A 3 -16.72 53.56 18.27
C ARG A 3 -16.16 52.85 17.00
N ILE A 4 -15.39 51.76 17.09
CA ILE A 4 -15.81 50.34 17.00
C ILE A 4 -16.73 50.04 15.80
N PHE A 5 -16.26 49.27 14.80
CA PHE A 5 -16.94 48.06 14.31
C PHE A 5 -16.02 47.22 13.39
N ASN A 6 -16.05 45.91 13.63
CA ASN A 6 -15.17 44.86 13.12
C ASN A 6 -15.50 44.40 11.69
N ALA A 7 -14.52 43.81 11.00
CA ALA A 7 -14.68 42.62 10.14
C ALA A 7 -13.28 42.17 9.64
N ILE A 8 -12.53 41.37 10.39
CA ILE A 8 -12.50 39.90 10.22
C ILE A 8 -12.53 39.53 8.72
N HIS A 9 -11.37 39.53 8.08
CA HIS A 9 -11.16 38.72 6.88
C HIS A 9 -10.17 37.62 7.26
N ALA A 10 -10.76 36.50 7.63
CA ALA A 10 -10.10 35.22 7.80
C ALA A 10 -9.36 34.85 6.51
N LEU A 11 -8.04 34.91 6.53
CA LEU A 11 -7.20 34.27 5.53
C LEU A 11 -6.70 32.97 6.15
N LEU A 12 -7.63 32.01 6.21
CA LEU A 12 -7.40 30.64 6.63
C LEU A 12 -6.62 29.98 5.48
N PHE A 13 -5.30 30.06 5.54
CA PHE A 13 -4.40 29.35 4.63
C PHE A 13 -4.58 27.86 4.92
N SER A 14 -5.44 27.21 4.14
CA SER A 14 -5.70 25.77 4.20
C SER A 14 -4.42 25.03 3.79
N LEU A 15 -3.63 24.64 4.79
CA LEU A 15 -2.52 23.72 4.64
C LEU A 15 -3.11 22.33 4.47
N ILE A 16 -3.43 21.96 3.23
CA ILE A 16 -3.67 20.56 2.88
C ILE A 16 -2.32 19.87 2.96
N ALA A 17 -1.97 19.37 4.15
CA ALA A 17 -0.89 18.42 4.31
C ALA A 17 -1.29 17.17 3.52
N SER A 18 -0.60 16.93 2.41
CA SER A 18 -0.61 15.63 1.74
C SER A 18 -0.07 14.62 2.75
N ILE A 19 -0.97 13.94 3.44
CA ILE A 19 -0.63 12.77 4.25
C ILE A 19 -0.30 11.68 3.22
N SER A 20 0.97 11.59 2.83
CA SER A 20 1.49 10.38 2.19
C SER A 20 1.33 9.27 3.23
N LEU A 21 0.31 8.42 3.08
CA LEU A 21 0.24 7.17 3.82
C LEU A 21 1.48 6.38 3.40
N ALA A 22 2.49 6.35 4.28
CA ALA A 22 3.59 5.41 4.20
C ALA A 22 2.98 4.01 4.10
N SER A 23 3.22 3.34 2.97
CA SER A 23 2.69 2.00 2.74
C SER A 23 3.76 1.05 3.23
N GLN A 24 3.72 0.74 4.51
CA GLN A 24 4.59 -0.28 5.06
C GLN A 24 3.98 -1.66 4.77
N ALA A 25 4.84 -2.64 4.48
CA ALA A 25 4.37 -4.01 4.40
C ALA A 25 3.90 -4.43 5.79
N ALA A 26 3.22 -5.58 5.84
CA ALA A 26 2.69 -6.12 7.08
C ALA A 26 3.72 -6.01 8.23
N PRO A 27 3.41 -5.29 9.32
CA PRO A 27 4.34 -5.17 10.42
C PRO A 27 4.57 -6.55 11.03
N LEU A 28 5.79 -6.82 11.47
CA LEU A 28 6.07 -8.04 12.24
C LEU A 28 5.20 -8.06 13.51
N PRO A 29 4.52 -9.17 13.82
CA PRO A 29 3.62 -9.25 14.97
C PRO A 29 4.37 -9.41 16.31
N TRP A 30 5.66 -9.13 16.33
CA TRP A 30 6.53 -9.33 17.48
C TRP A 30 6.25 -8.30 18.56
N LYS A 31 6.22 -8.75 19.82
CA LYS A 31 5.94 -7.92 21.00
C LYS A 31 6.82 -8.37 22.16
N GLY A 32 6.95 -7.50 23.15
CA GLY A 32 7.73 -7.77 24.35
C GLY A 32 9.20 -7.44 24.17
N GLN A 33 10.02 -8.01 25.06
CA GLN A 33 11.46 -7.78 25.08
C GLN A 33 12.20 -9.06 24.77
N TYR A 34 13.35 -8.92 24.13
CA TYR A 34 14.24 -10.01 23.77
C TYR A 34 15.62 -9.77 24.38
N SER A 35 16.27 -10.84 24.82
CA SER A 35 17.66 -10.80 25.28
C SER A 35 18.41 -11.94 24.62
N HIS A 36 19.58 -11.65 24.09
CA HIS A 36 20.42 -12.65 23.45
C HIS A 36 21.87 -12.43 23.81
N PHE A 37 22.56 -13.53 24.09
CA PHE A 37 23.99 -13.55 24.28
C PHE A 37 24.56 -14.55 23.28
N SER A 38 25.49 -14.09 22.46
CA SER A 38 26.16 -14.87 21.44
C SER A 38 27.65 -14.60 21.49
N ASP A 39 28.44 -15.66 21.36
CA ASP A 39 29.89 -15.59 21.21
C ASP A 39 30.30 -16.46 20.02
N GLN A 40 30.76 -15.81 18.95
CA GLN A 40 31.10 -16.44 17.67
C GLN A 40 29.97 -17.32 17.09
N GLU A 41 28.73 -16.82 17.16
CA GLU A 41 27.55 -17.52 16.63
C GLU A 41 27.28 -17.12 15.17
N PRO A 42 26.91 -18.05 14.27
CA PRO A 42 26.46 -17.70 12.93
C PRO A 42 25.25 -16.76 13.00
N LEU A 43 25.27 -15.65 12.25
CA LEU A 43 24.20 -14.66 12.21
C LEU A 43 22.85 -15.29 11.83
N SER A 44 22.86 -16.32 10.99
CA SER A 44 21.67 -17.08 10.64
C SER A 44 21.01 -17.75 11.84
N GLU A 45 21.78 -18.26 12.80
CA GLU A 45 21.23 -18.90 14.00
C GLU A 45 20.66 -17.86 14.98
N VAL A 46 21.32 -16.72 15.15
CA VAL A 46 20.79 -15.58 15.92
C VAL A 46 19.44 -15.14 15.35
N LEU A 47 19.34 -14.96 14.03
CA LEU A 47 18.09 -14.56 13.38
C LEU A 47 16.99 -15.62 13.52
N LYS A 48 17.35 -16.91 13.45
CA LYS A 48 16.40 -18.02 13.70
C LYS A 48 15.90 -18.03 15.13
N ALA A 49 16.80 -17.85 16.11
CA ALA A 49 16.43 -17.82 17.52
C ALA A 49 15.46 -16.66 17.81
N LEU A 50 15.78 -15.46 17.30
CA LEU A 50 14.92 -14.27 17.40
C LEU A 50 13.52 -14.53 16.83
N ALA A 51 13.42 -15.08 15.62
CA ALA A 51 12.13 -15.35 14.98
C ALA A 51 11.36 -16.49 15.67
N SER A 52 12.06 -17.53 16.13
CA SER A 52 11.48 -18.68 16.83
C SER A 52 10.88 -18.29 18.18
N GLU A 53 11.54 -17.41 18.95
CA GLU A 53 11.02 -16.88 20.21
C GLU A 53 9.66 -16.19 20.01
N HIS A 54 9.46 -15.59 18.84
CA HIS A 54 8.21 -14.94 18.46
C HIS A 54 7.34 -15.77 17.51
N SER A 55 7.51 -17.10 17.50
CA SER A 55 6.69 -18.05 16.74
C SER A 55 6.54 -17.70 15.24
N THR A 56 7.56 -17.09 14.66
CA THR A 56 7.56 -16.62 13.28
C THR A 56 8.46 -17.51 12.44
N PRO A 57 7.91 -18.26 11.45
CA PRO A 57 8.72 -19.00 10.50
C PRO A 57 9.68 -18.07 9.75
N ILE A 58 10.90 -18.55 9.49
CA ILE A 58 11.95 -17.74 8.87
C ILE A 58 12.66 -18.49 7.75
N VAL A 59 12.93 -17.78 6.65
CA VAL A 59 13.74 -18.24 5.53
C VAL A 59 14.93 -17.28 5.37
N ILE A 60 16.15 -17.81 5.43
CA ILE A 60 17.38 -17.02 5.40
C ILE A 60 18.16 -17.39 4.15
N SER A 61 18.60 -16.38 3.39
CA SER A 61 19.46 -16.59 2.23
C SER A 61 20.76 -17.33 2.62
N PRO A 62 21.20 -18.34 1.85
CA PRO A 62 22.47 -19.02 2.07
C PRO A 62 23.70 -18.12 1.84
N LYS A 63 23.52 -16.89 1.32
CA LYS A 63 24.60 -15.90 1.20
C LYS A 63 24.95 -15.23 2.53
N ILE A 64 24.10 -15.33 3.54
CA ILE A 64 24.36 -14.80 4.88
C ILE A 64 25.26 -15.79 5.62
N LYS A 65 26.54 -15.46 5.75
CA LYS A 65 27.59 -16.34 6.30
C LYS A 65 28.36 -15.70 7.46
N GLU A 66 27.97 -14.50 7.85
CA GLU A 66 28.60 -13.77 8.93
C GLU A 66 28.49 -14.52 10.26
N VAL A 67 29.51 -14.36 11.09
CA VAL A 67 29.56 -14.83 12.47
C VAL A 67 29.65 -13.61 13.36
N VAL A 68 28.90 -13.60 14.46
CA VAL A 68 28.68 -12.43 15.30
C VAL A 68 28.86 -12.79 16.77
N SER A 69 29.32 -11.82 17.55
CA SER A 69 29.26 -11.86 19.02
C SER A 69 28.43 -10.66 19.46
N LEU A 70 27.26 -10.92 20.04
CA LEU A 70 26.27 -9.93 20.41
C LEU A 70 25.86 -10.13 21.87
N HIS A 71 25.64 -9.03 22.56
CA HIS A 71 25.10 -9.04 23.91
C HIS A 71 24.02 -7.97 24.02
N TYR A 72 22.78 -8.41 23.90
CA TYR A 72 21.60 -7.56 24.04
C TYR A 72 20.78 -8.00 25.25
N LYS A 73 20.34 -7.02 26.03
CA LYS A 73 19.42 -7.21 27.15
C LYS A 73 18.20 -6.32 26.95
N GLU A 74 17.02 -6.91 27.11
CA GLU A 74 15.73 -6.22 27.10
C GLU A 74 15.52 -5.27 25.90
N ILE A 75 15.86 -5.73 24.70
CA ILE A 75 15.67 -4.97 23.45
C ILE A 75 14.35 -5.36 22.78
N GLU A 76 13.67 -4.40 22.15
CA GLU A 76 12.53 -4.71 21.30
C GLU A 76 13.01 -5.56 20.09
N PRO A 77 12.39 -6.71 19.82
CA PRO A 77 12.87 -7.65 18.79
C PRO A 77 12.89 -7.07 17.38
N THR A 78 11.92 -6.22 17.05
CA THR A 78 11.87 -5.51 15.77
C THR A 78 13.02 -4.50 15.63
N VAL A 79 13.41 -3.86 16.74
CA VAL A 79 14.56 -2.95 16.76
C VAL A 79 15.86 -3.73 16.56
N LEU A 80 16.02 -4.86 17.26
CA LEU A 80 17.18 -5.73 17.06
C LEU A 80 17.29 -6.20 15.60
N LEU A 81 16.21 -6.67 14.99
CA LEU A 81 16.22 -7.07 13.58
C LEU A 81 16.65 -5.91 12.66
N LYS A 82 16.14 -4.70 12.89
CA LYS A 82 16.51 -3.50 12.12
C LYS A 82 17.99 -3.15 12.29
N GLU A 83 18.53 -3.27 13.49
CA GLU A 83 19.97 -3.07 13.75
C GLU A 83 20.83 -4.10 13.04
N LEU A 84 20.48 -5.39 13.16
CA LEU A 84 21.18 -6.47 12.44
C LEU A 84 21.12 -6.26 10.93
N ALA A 85 19.95 -5.91 10.39
CA ALA A 85 19.79 -5.64 8.97
C ALA A 85 20.64 -4.45 8.51
N LYS A 86 20.70 -3.39 9.30
CA LYS A 86 21.54 -2.23 9.01
C LYS A 86 23.02 -2.58 9.03
N ASN A 87 23.49 -3.26 10.08
CA ASN A 87 24.90 -3.51 10.35
C ASN A 87 25.51 -4.55 9.38
N TYR A 88 24.73 -5.56 8.99
CA TYR A 88 25.20 -6.67 8.16
C TYR A 88 24.71 -6.59 6.70
N GLY A 89 24.14 -5.44 6.31
CA GLY A 89 23.70 -5.18 4.94
C GLY A 89 22.60 -6.14 4.49
N LEU A 90 21.61 -6.37 5.35
CA LEU A 90 20.48 -7.24 5.06
C LEU A 90 19.26 -6.41 4.62
N ILE A 91 18.38 -7.09 3.88
CA ILE A 91 17.00 -6.68 3.63
C ILE A 91 16.09 -7.81 4.09
N TRP A 92 14.86 -7.48 4.47
CA TRP A 92 13.91 -8.48 4.90
C TRP A 92 12.53 -8.17 4.34
N TYR A 93 11.70 -9.20 4.25
CA TYR A 93 10.32 -9.09 3.81
C TYR A 93 9.47 -10.07 4.61
N TYR A 94 8.34 -9.60 5.14
CA TYR A 94 7.38 -10.43 5.87
C TYR A 94 6.09 -10.52 5.08
N ASP A 95 5.72 -11.72 4.64
CA ASP A 95 4.53 -11.95 3.80
C ASP A 95 3.29 -12.34 4.62
N LYS A 96 3.26 -12.01 5.92
CA LYS A 96 2.26 -12.43 6.92
C LYS A 96 2.31 -13.91 7.33
N GLN A 97 3.15 -14.72 6.69
CA GLN A 97 3.32 -16.12 7.03
C GLN A 97 4.75 -16.45 7.43
N SER A 98 5.74 -15.87 6.75
CA SER A 98 7.16 -16.12 7.02
C SER A 98 7.98 -14.85 6.84
N LEU A 99 9.01 -14.74 7.65
CA LEU A 99 10.03 -13.70 7.52
C LEU A 99 11.12 -14.20 6.58
N TYR A 100 11.39 -13.46 5.51
CA TYR A 100 12.44 -13.75 4.56
C TYR A 100 13.57 -12.75 4.73
N ILE A 101 14.81 -13.21 4.82
CA ILE A 101 15.99 -12.36 5.02
C ILE A 101 17.01 -12.64 3.91
N TYR A 102 17.47 -11.57 3.28
CA TYR A 102 18.43 -11.59 2.18
C TYR A 102 19.53 -10.57 2.41
N LYS A 103 20.60 -10.66 1.63
CA LYS A 103 21.59 -9.58 1.48
C LYS A 103 21.04 -8.46 0.60
N LYS A 104 21.52 -7.23 0.82
CA LYS A 104 21.18 -6.06 -0.01
C LYS A 104 21.59 -6.20 -1.48
N ASP A 105 22.56 -7.06 -1.80
CA ASP A 105 22.98 -7.34 -3.18
C ASP A 105 22.11 -8.42 -3.86
N GLU A 106 21.13 -8.98 -3.15
CA GLU A 106 20.14 -9.95 -3.68
C GLU A 106 18.84 -9.28 -4.11
N VAL A 107 18.82 -7.94 -4.13
CA VAL A 107 17.71 -7.17 -4.68
C VAL A 107 17.51 -7.51 -6.16
N GLN A 108 16.27 -7.81 -6.53
CA GLN A 108 15.85 -8.12 -7.88
C GLN A 108 14.92 -7.04 -8.42
N ASN A 109 14.96 -6.84 -9.74
CA ASN A 109 14.04 -5.98 -10.44
C ASN A 109 12.87 -6.82 -10.99
N GLY A 110 11.67 -6.25 -10.96
CA GLY A 110 10.46 -6.80 -11.54
C GLY A 110 9.72 -5.74 -12.36
N SER A 111 8.96 -6.22 -13.33
CA SER A 111 8.03 -5.38 -14.08
C SER A 111 6.82 -6.18 -14.50
N VAL A 112 5.64 -5.58 -14.46
CA VAL A 112 4.41 -6.20 -14.92
C VAL A 112 3.58 -5.22 -15.75
N SER A 113 3.15 -5.65 -16.93
CA SER A 113 2.20 -4.90 -17.76
C SER A 113 0.79 -5.36 -17.45
N MET A 114 -0.09 -4.42 -17.15
CA MET A 114 -1.49 -4.66 -16.80
C MET A 114 -2.38 -4.49 -18.03
N ARG A 115 -3.26 -5.45 -18.30
CA ARG A 115 -4.13 -5.45 -19.49
C ARG A 115 -5.58 -5.09 -19.19
N LYS A 116 -6.10 -5.52 -18.05
CA LYS A 116 -7.50 -5.32 -17.64
C LYS A 116 -7.64 -4.36 -16.48
N MET A 117 -6.67 -4.37 -15.57
CA MET A 117 -6.64 -3.49 -14.39
C MET A 117 -5.73 -2.28 -14.66
N SER A 118 -6.02 -1.12 -14.08
CA SER A 118 -5.09 0.01 -14.14
C SER A 118 -3.91 -0.20 -13.18
N PRO A 119 -2.70 0.28 -13.50
CA PRO A 119 -1.56 0.27 -12.56
C PRO A 119 -1.89 0.92 -11.20
N ALA A 120 -2.70 1.97 -11.16
CA ALA A 120 -3.17 2.62 -9.94
C ALA A 120 -4.08 1.73 -9.11
N ASP A 121 -5.06 1.07 -9.74
CA ASP A 121 -5.94 0.13 -9.04
C ASP A 121 -5.14 -1.04 -8.47
N PHE A 122 -4.17 -1.55 -9.23
CA PHE A 122 -3.28 -2.63 -8.79
C PHE A 122 -2.43 -2.19 -7.59
N THR A 123 -1.83 -1.00 -7.67
CA THR A 123 -1.08 -0.39 -6.56
C THR A 123 -1.96 -0.27 -5.32
N ALA A 124 -3.17 0.26 -5.45
CA ALA A 124 -4.11 0.41 -4.34
C ALA A 124 -4.55 -0.93 -3.74
N ALA A 125 -4.67 -1.98 -4.57
CA ALA A 125 -4.96 -3.33 -4.10
C ALA A 125 -3.79 -3.89 -3.26
N LEU A 126 -2.54 -3.73 -3.72
CA LEU A 126 -1.37 -4.20 -2.99
C LEU A 126 -1.13 -3.44 -1.67
N GLN A 127 -1.39 -2.14 -1.64
CA GLN A 127 -1.35 -1.35 -0.41
C GLN A 127 -2.36 -1.88 0.61
N ARG A 128 -3.59 -2.16 0.18
CA ARG A 128 -4.64 -2.71 1.06
C ARG A 128 -4.30 -4.10 1.58
N LEU A 129 -3.61 -4.90 0.79
CA LEU A 129 -3.14 -6.22 1.19
C LEU A 129 -1.86 -6.17 2.04
N GLU A 130 -1.27 -4.98 2.22
CA GLU A 130 -0.01 -4.71 2.94
C GLU A 130 1.17 -5.49 2.34
N VAL A 131 1.19 -5.56 1.01
CA VAL A 131 2.23 -6.25 0.23
C VAL A 131 3.41 -5.32 -0.05
N LEU A 132 3.12 -4.03 -0.24
CA LEU A 132 4.13 -3.01 -0.53
C LEU A 132 4.84 -2.58 0.75
N ASP A 133 6.17 -2.48 0.67
CA ASP A 133 7.03 -1.94 1.73
C ASP A 133 7.79 -0.72 1.21
N ASP A 134 7.89 0.34 2.02
CA ASP A 134 8.63 1.56 1.69
C ASP A 134 10.15 1.32 1.51
N GLN A 135 10.68 0.18 1.97
CA GLN A 135 12.07 -0.24 1.73
C GLN A 135 12.34 -0.57 0.25
N PHE A 136 11.29 -0.77 -0.55
CA PHE A 136 11.37 -1.24 -1.93
C PHE A 136 11.00 -0.13 -2.91
N GLN A 137 11.57 -0.16 -4.12
CA GLN A 137 11.21 0.79 -5.16
C GLN A 137 9.91 0.34 -5.82
N TRP A 138 9.00 1.29 -6.06
CA TRP A 138 7.73 1.07 -6.72
C TRP A 138 7.41 2.24 -7.64
N GLN A 139 7.18 1.98 -8.93
CA GLN A 139 6.85 2.99 -9.92
C GLN A 139 5.78 2.45 -10.87
N ALA A 140 4.60 3.08 -10.85
CA ALA A 140 3.52 2.79 -11.77
C ALA A 140 3.46 3.85 -12.89
N SER A 141 3.35 3.42 -14.14
CA SER A 141 3.07 4.28 -15.30
C SER A 141 1.70 3.93 -15.86
N GLU A 142 0.74 4.85 -15.69
CA GLU A 142 -0.59 4.75 -16.30
C GLU A 142 -0.53 4.84 -17.83
N VAL A 143 0.42 5.62 -18.36
CA VAL A 143 0.56 5.85 -19.81
C VAL A 143 0.98 4.56 -20.51
N ASP A 144 1.93 3.85 -19.93
CA ASP A 144 2.51 2.64 -20.52
C ASP A 144 1.81 1.35 -20.01
N ASN A 145 0.83 1.48 -19.11
CA ASN A 145 0.16 0.38 -18.41
C ASN A 145 1.15 -0.64 -17.82
N ILE A 146 2.20 -0.13 -17.17
CA ILE A 146 3.28 -0.94 -16.60
C ILE A 146 3.61 -0.49 -15.18
N VAL A 147 3.98 -1.45 -14.36
CA VAL A 147 4.52 -1.22 -13.02
C VAL A 147 5.94 -1.78 -12.98
N TYR A 148 6.89 -0.96 -12.53
CA TYR A 148 8.27 -1.33 -12.22
C TYR A 148 8.46 -1.37 -10.72
N PHE A 149 9.19 -2.36 -10.24
CA PHE A 149 9.46 -2.51 -8.82
C PHE A 149 10.77 -3.24 -8.56
N THR A 150 11.35 -3.01 -7.38
CA THR A 150 12.65 -3.57 -7.02
C THR A 150 12.64 -3.97 -5.54
N GLY A 151 12.96 -5.22 -5.24
CA GLY A 151 12.95 -5.75 -3.88
C GLY A 151 13.52 -7.17 -3.79
N PRO A 152 13.40 -7.84 -2.63
CA PRO A 152 13.87 -9.22 -2.48
C PRO A 152 13.06 -10.19 -3.34
N GLU A 153 13.64 -11.34 -3.67
CA GLU A 153 13.04 -12.37 -4.54
C GLU A 153 11.59 -12.70 -4.14
N ARG A 154 11.33 -12.90 -2.85
CA ARG A 154 9.97 -13.20 -2.36
C ARG A 154 8.98 -12.08 -2.65
N PHE A 155 9.35 -10.82 -2.44
CA PHE A 155 8.50 -9.68 -2.77
C PHE A 155 8.20 -9.64 -4.27
N VAL A 156 9.23 -9.80 -5.11
CA VAL A 156 9.07 -9.79 -6.57
C VAL A 156 8.12 -10.90 -7.02
N SER A 157 8.29 -12.11 -6.50
CA SER A 157 7.39 -13.24 -6.80
C SER A 157 5.94 -12.97 -6.38
N ALA A 158 5.72 -12.42 -5.18
CA ALA A 158 4.38 -12.13 -4.67
C ALA A 158 3.65 -11.10 -5.53
N VAL A 159 4.33 -10.03 -5.94
CA VAL A 159 3.75 -9.01 -6.84
C VAL A 159 3.37 -9.62 -8.19
N LEU A 160 4.24 -10.44 -8.78
CA LEU A 160 3.97 -11.09 -10.08
C LEU A 160 2.79 -12.07 -10.00
N ASP A 161 2.72 -12.88 -8.95
CA ASP A 161 1.62 -13.82 -8.73
C ASP A 161 0.29 -13.07 -8.53
N MET A 162 0.29 -11.99 -7.75
CA MET A 162 -0.90 -11.16 -7.55
C MET A 162 -1.33 -10.46 -8.83
N ALA A 163 -0.40 -9.93 -9.62
CA ALA A 163 -0.72 -9.34 -10.90
C ALA A 163 -1.40 -10.36 -11.84
N LYS A 164 -0.88 -11.59 -11.90
CA LYS A 164 -1.48 -12.67 -12.70
C LYS A 164 -2.92 -12.98 -12.28
N VAL A 165 -3.20 -12.98 -10.98
CA VAL A 165 -4.56 -13.24 -10.46
C VAL A 165 -5.48 -12.03 -10.65
N MET A 166 -5.02 -10.83 -10.35
CA MET A 166 -5.85 -9.62 -10.37
C MET A 166 -6.12 -9.10 -11.78
N ASP A 167 -5.14 -9.21 -12.69
CA ASP A 167 -5.31 -8.76 -14.09
C ASP A 167 -6.12 -9.75 -14.94
N THR A 168 -6.29 -11.00 -14.47
CA THR A 168 -7.17 -11.97 -15.15
C THR A 168 -8.62 -11.82 -14.73
N GLN A 169 -8.87 -11.46 -13.47
CA GLN A 169 -10.19 -11.13 -12.97
C GLN A 169 -10.65 -9.82 -13.60
N GLN A 170 -11.71 -9.90 -14.40
CA GLN A 170 -12.42 -8.71 -14.83
C GLN A 170 -13.05 -8.13 -13.57
N LEU A 171 -12.40 -7.15 -12.96
CA LEU A 171 -13.06 -6.25 -12.03
C LEU A 171 -14.08 -5.51 -12.89
N ASP A 172 -15.27 -6.10 -13.06
CA ASP A 172 -16.46 -5.34 -13.39
C ASP A 172 -16.59 -4.34 -12.26
N ARG A 173 -15.94 -3.18 -12.41
CA ARG A 173 -16.08 -2.05 -11.49
C ARG A 173 -17.56 -1.76 -11.51
N GLN A 174 -18.27 -2.19 -10.47
CA GLN A 174 -19.69 -1.90 -10.34
C GLN A 174 -19.80 -0.38 -10.36
N GLN A 175 -20.39 0.13 -11.43
CA GLN A 175 -20.60 1.56 -11.57
C GLN A 175 -21.74 1.92 -10.65
N ILE A 176 -21.48 2.78 -9.67
CA ILE A 176 -22.52 3.32 -8.81
C ILE A 176 -22.88 4.69 -9.36
N TYR A 177 -24.07 4.81 -9.93
CA TYR A 177 -24.60 6.09 -10.39
C TYR A 177 -25.01 6.93 -9.19
N ARG A 178 -24.55 8.18 -9.15
CA ARG A 178 -24.99 9.19 -8.17
C ARG A 178 -25.82 10.24 -8.88
N TRP A 179 -26.99 10.57 -8.34
CA TRP A 179 -27.78 11.70 -8.84
C TRP A 179 -28.50 12.43 -7.71
N VAL A 180 -28.83 13.68 -7.97
CA VAL A 180 -29.65 14.51 -7.09
C VAL A 180 -31.04 14.62 -7.70
N ASP A 181 -32.08 14.27 -6.95
CA ASP A 181 -33.45 14.42 -7.41
C ASP A 181 -33.94 15.89 -7.34
N LYS A 182 -35.15 16.17 -7.83
CA LYS A 182 -35.74 17.53 -7.78
C LYS A 182 -35.94 18.08 -6.36
N LYS A 183 -35.89 17.22 -5.35
CA LYS A 183 -36.06 17.57 -3.94
C LYS A 183 -34.71 17.79 -3.24
N GLY A 184 -33.59 17.66 -3.97
CA GLY A 184 -32.25 17.81 -3.41
C GLY A 184 -31.72 16.55 -2.71
N VAL A 185 -32.38 15.41 -2.86
CA VAL A 185 -31.96 14.14 -2.24
C VAL A 185 -30.92 13.45 -3.13
N VAL A 186 -29.77 13.11 -2.55
CA VAL A 186 -28.71 12.32 -3.21
C VAL A 186 -29.11 10.84 -3.19
N ASN A 187 -29.07 10.22 -4.36
CA ASN A 187 -29.38 8.80 -4.55
C ASN A 187 -28.19 8.07 -5.17
N PHE A 188 -28.08 6.77 -4.88
CA PHE A 188 -27.03 5.88 -5.38
C PHE A 188 -27.66 4.61 -5.96
N SER A 189 -27.20 4.13 -7.12
CA SER A 189 -27.68 2.88 -7.74
C SER A 189 -26.58 2.16 -8.50
N SER A 190 -26.54 0.84 -8.43
CA SER A 190 -25.70 -0.01 -9.30
C SER A 190 -26.29 -0.19 -10.70
N ASP A 191 -27.61 -0.03 -10.84
CA ASP A 191 -28.28 -0.05 -12.14
C ASP A 191 -28.18 1.32 -12.81
N LYS A 192 -27.88 1.33 -14.11
CA LYS A 192 -27.95 2.54 -14.93
C LYS A 192 -29.34 3.15 -14.76
N PRO A 193 -29.47 4.38 -14.24
CA PRO A 193 -30.78 5.00 -14.08
C PRO A 193 -31.46 4.99 -15.44
N LEU A 194 -32.66 4.42 -15.53
CA LEU A 194 -33.46 4.31 -16.75
C LEU A 194 -33.92 5.71 -17.21
N SER A 195 -32.97 6.51 -17.70
CA SER A 195 -33.19 7.77 -18.39
C SER A 195 -32.97 7.61 -19.91
N THR A 196 -33.18 6.40 -20.44
CA THR A 196 -33.06 6.15 -21.89
C THR A 196 -34.23 6.67 -22.71
N LYS A 197 -35.27 7.26 -22.08
CA LYS A 197 -36.35 7.96 -22.78
C LYS A 197 -36.25 9.49 -22.77
N ASN A 198 -35.20 10.08 -22.18
CA ASN A 198 -35.08 11.53 -22.11
C ASN A 198 -33.71 12.00 -22.65
N PRO A 199 -33.66 12.67 -23.82
CA PRO A 199 -32.42 13.01 -24.53
C PRO A 199 -31.53 14.08 -23.87
N ASN A 200 -31.89 14.62 -22.70
CA ASN A 200 -31.26 15.81 -22.10
C ASN A 200 -30.50 15.54 -20.78
N VAL A 201 -29.77 14.41 -20.71
CA VAL A 201 -29.03 14.04 -19.50
C VAL A 201 -27.59 13.69 -19.87
N ASP A 202 -26.64 14.48 -19.37
CA ASP A 202 -25.21 14.28 -19.60
C ASP A 202 -24.55 13.68 -18.36
N ILE A 203 -23.56 12.82 -18.61
CA ILE A 203 -22.96 11.94 -17.62
C ILE A 203 -21.54 12.45 -17.32
N GLN A 204 -21.28 12.91 -16.10
CA GLN A 204 -19.95 13.37 -15.67
C GLN A 204 -19.39 12.47 -14.57
N ALA A 205 -18.21 11.90 -14.75
CA ALA A 205 -17.55 11.14 -13.70
C ALA A 205 -16.87 12.12 -12.71
N LYS A 206 -17.42 12.28 -11.51
CA LYS A 206 -16.79 13.01 -10.42
C LYS A 206 -16.94 12.23 -9.12
N ASP A 207 -15.79 12.03 -8.48
CA ASP A 207 -15.51 11.26 -7.26
C ASP A 207 -15.29 9.75 -7.49
N GLN A 208 -14.14 9.25 -7.03
CA GLN A 208 -13.77 7.84 -7.04
C GLN A 208 -13.93 7.27 -5.63
N PHE A 209 -14.72 6.21 -5.48
CA PHE A 209 -14.79 5.43 -4.25
C PHE A 209 -13.97 4.15 -4.43
N PRO A 210 -13.20 3.68 -3.43
CA PRO A 210 -12.42 2.45 -3.59
C PRO A 210 -13.32 1.28 -3.98
N GLY A 211 -13.11 0.70 -5.17
CA GLY A 211 -13.88 -0.43 -5.69
C GLY A 211 -15.12 -0.07 -6.52
N PHE A 212 -15.49 1.22 -6.66
CA PHE A 212 -16.65 1.66 -7.44
C PHE A 212 -16.32 2.91 -8.25
N THR A 213 -16.75 2.96 -9.50
CA THR A 213 -16.72 4.21 -10.28
C THR A 213 -18.03 4.95 -10.04
N VAL A 214 -17.97 6.11 -9.38
CA VAL A 214 -19.14 6.97 -9.24
C VAL A 214 -19.27 7.91 -10.42
N VAL A 215 -20.47 7.91 -10.97
CA VAL A 215 -20.81 8.67 -12.16
C VAL A 215 -21.94 9.62 -11.81
N ASP A 216 -21.66 10.92 -11.87
CA ASP A 216 -22.67 11.97 -11.70
C ASP A 216 -23.51 12.10 -12.96
N VAL A 217 -24.81 12.18 -12.74
CA VAL A 217 -25.77 12.43 -13.80
C VAL A 217 -26.25 13.87 -13.65
N VAL A 218 -25.80 14.75 -14.54
CA VAL A 218 -26.18 16.18 -14.53
C VAL A 218 -27.32 16.37 -15.52
N LYS A 219 -28.42 16.98 -15.04
CA LYS A 219 -29.53 17.37 -15.91
C LYS A 219 -29.09 18.56 -16.77
N ASP A 220 -29.30 18.50 -18.08
CA ASP A 220 -29.11 19.69 -18.92
C ASP A 220 -30.09 20.78 -18.45
N ASN A 221 -29.54 21.88 -17.95
CA ASN A 221 -30.31 23.05 -17.57
C ASN A 221 -30.64 23.82 -18.84
N ASP A 222 -31.54 23.26 -19.63
CA ASP A 222 -32.04 23.91 -20.81
C ASP A 222 -32.83 25.16 -20.37
N LYS A 223 -32.29 26.31 -20.76
CA LYS A 223 -32.80 27.64 -20.49
C LYS A 223 -34.23 27.76 -21.03
N LYS A 224 -35.13 28.30 -20.22
CA LYS A 224 -36.26 29.07 -20.71
C LYS A 224 -36.47 30.31 -19.85
#